data_AF-A0A414RAF8-F1
#
_entry.id   AF-A0A414RAF8-F1
#
_cell.length_a   1.000
_cell.length_b   1.000
_cell.length_c   1.000
_cell.angle_alpha   90.00
_cell.angle_beta   90.00
_cell.angle_gamma   90.00
#
_symmetry.space_group_name_H-M   'P 1'
#
loop_
_entity.id
_entity.type
_entity.pdbx_description
1 polymer ?
#
loop_
_entity_poly.entity_id
_entity_poly.type
_entity_poly.pdbx_seq_one_letter_code
_entity_poly.pdbx_strand_id
1 'polypeptide(L)'
;MKSLKYILVCCLAGMALSLGAAQRKNKAYEDYIRQYHKIAVEEMKRYHIPASITLAQGLLESGAGRSELARKSNNHFGIKCGRSWDGRTVRADDDAPNECFRAYRHAKDSYRDHSKFLRTGARYAFLFRLKITDYKGWARGLKKAGYATDPRYAERLINIIELYDLDRYDTKKGLEWIEEFPNPHQPYLANDMVYIIARRGDTFEKLSDELGISKKKLRTYNELPKDYQFMGGEIVYLEKKHRRATKEYIVYVVRQGDSMYSISQKFGIRLKNLYKLNKMEPDSPAPKVGDILRLR
;
A
#
# COMPACT_ATOMS: atom_id res chain seq x y z
N MET A 1 34.71 76.34 20.35
CA MET A 1 35.41 76.25 21.65
C MET A 1 35.22 74.85 22.22
N LYS A 2 36.35 74.15 22.51
CA LYS A 2 36.55 73.03 23.47
C LYS A 2 35.69 71.76 23.28
N SER A 3 36.23 70.68 22.70
CA SER A 3 36.97 69.55 23.34
C SER A 3 36.16 68.71 24.34
N LEU A 4 36.03 67.39 24.12
CA LEU A 4 36.64 66.34 24.96
C LEU A 4 36.39 64.93 24.40
N LYS A 5 37.40 64.07 24.55
CA LYS A 5 37.44 62.62 24.25
C LYS A 5 36.59 61.83 25.25
N TYR A 6 35.97 60.72 24.85
CA TYR A 6 36.02 59.43 25.59
C TYR A 6 35.73 58.26 24.64
N ILE A 7 36.61 57.26 24.69
CA ILE A 7 36.43 55.91 24.15
C ILE A 7 35.58 55.14 25.17
N LEU A 8 34.55 54.41 24.73
CA LEU A 8 34.18 53.17 25.41
C LEU A 8 33.60 52.14 24.42
N VAL A 9 34.15 50.95 24.58
CA VAL A 9 34.02 49.71 23.84
C VAL A 9 32.73 48.97 24.23
N CYS A 10 32.30 48.08 23.32
CA CYS A 10 31.37 46.97 23.52
C CYS A 10 29.89 47.29 23.77
N CYS A 11 29.10 47.04 22.73
CA CYS A 11 28.09 45.98 22.79
C CYS A 11 27.76 45.51 21.37
N LEU A 12 28.68 44.71 20.81
CA LEU A 12 28.33 43.68 19.84
C LEU A 12 27.53 42.61 20.59
N ALA A 13 26.25 42.87 20.82
CA ALA A 13 25.33 41.88 21.38
C ALA A 13 23.94 42.11 20.79
N GLY A 14 23.53 41.19 19.92
CA GLY A 14 22.11 40.92 19.75
C GLY A 14 21.40 41.53 18.54
N MET A 15 22.03 41.57 17.36
CA MET A 15 21.27 41.34 16.12
C MET A 15 21.66 39.98 15.54
N ALA A 16 21.46 38.94 16.36
CA ALA A 16 21.34 37.59 15.83
C ALA A 16 19.98 37.51 15.10
N LEU A 17 20.03 37.83 13.81
CA LEU A 17 19.35 37.11 12.74
C LEU A 17 17.99 36.51 13.16
N SER A 18 16.93 37.31 13.09
CA SER A 18 15.59 36.75 12.80
C SER A 18 15.50 36.42 11.30
N LEU A 19 16.48 35.67 10.79
CA LEU A 19 16.37 35.03 9.49
C LEU A 19 15.46 33.83 9.68
N GLY A 20 14.18 34.07 9.37
CA GLY A 20 13.13 33.09 9.14
C GLY A 20 13.23 31.86 10.03
N ALA A 21 12.42 31.81 11.10
CA ALA A 21 12.04 30.53 11.67
C ALA A 21 11.39 29.71 10.54
N ALA A 22 12.20 28.93 9.81
CA ALA A 22 11.76 28.00 8.80
C ALA A 22 10.68 27.17 9.48
N GLN A 23 9.45 27.29 8.98
CA GLN A 23 8.31 26.65 9.61
C GLN A 23 8.63 25.16 9.77
N ARG A 24 8.80 24.72 11.02
CA ARG A 24 9.25 23.37 11.33
C ARG A 24 8.33 22.38 10.62
N LYS A 25 8.88 21.63 9.66
CA LYS A 25 8.11 20.64 8.91
C LYS A 25 7.43 19.70 9.89
N ASN A 26 6.19 19.33 9.56
CA ASN A 26 5.36 18.58 10.48
C ASN A 26 5.93 17.16 10.59
N LYS A 27 6.51 16.81 11.74
CA LYS A 27 7.18 15.52 11.95
C LYS A 27 6.31 14.31 11.60
N ALA A 28 5.00 14.37 11.88
CA ALA A 28 4.09 13.29 11.52
C ALA A 28 3.94 13.12 10.01
N TYR A 29 4.00 14.22 9.26
CA TYR A 29 3.93 14.20 7.79
C TYR A 29 5.23 13.65 7.22
N GLU A 30 6.39 14.04 7.76
CA GLU A 30 7.69 13.51 7.34
C GLU A 30 7.83 12.00 7.62
N ASP A 31 7.40 11.53 8.79
CA ASP A 31 7.46 10.11 9.17
C ASP A 31 6.50 9.27 8.30
N TYR A 32 5.34 9.83 7.95
CA TYR A 32 4.40 9.23 7.01
C TYR A 32 4.99 9.09 5.59
N ILE A 33 5.60 10.16 5.07
CA ILE A 33 6.26 10.14 3.75
C ILE A 33 7.42 9.15 3.75
N ARG A 34 8.26 9.16 4.79
CA ARG A 34 9.37 8.20 4.93
C ARG A 34 8.87 6.76 4.93
N GLN A 35 7.73 6.49 5.57
CA GLN A 35 7.13 5.16 5.64
C GLN A 35 6.50 4.70 4.31
N TYR A 36 5.94 5.61 3.51
CA TYR A 36 5.10 5.24 2.36
C TYR A 36 5.64 5.66 0.98
N HIS A 37 6.73 6.43 0.89
CA HIS A 37 7.19 6.93 -0.40
C HIS A 37 7.52 5.85 -1.44
N LYS A 38 8.20 4.76 -1.04
CA LYS A 38 8.54 3.67 -1.98
C LYS A 38 7.30 3.02 -2.58
N ILE A 39 6.22 2.95 -1.78
CA ILE A 39 4.93 2.44 -2.23
C ILE A 39 4.38 3.34 -3.33
N ALA A 40 4.38 4.64 -3.11
CA ALA A 40 3.84 5.54 -4.11
C ALA A 40 4.70 5.59 -5.38
N VAL A 41 6.03 5.45 -5.29
CA VAL A 41 6.91 5.27 -6.46
C VAL A 41 6.51 4.04 -7.26
N GLU A 42 6.24 2.92 -6.58
CA GLU A 42 5.77 1.70 -7.23
C GLU A 42 4.38 1.88 -7.85
N GLU A 43 3.47 2.54 -7.14
CA GLU A 43 2.16 2.87 -7.67
C GLU A 43 2.25 3.72 -8.93
N MET A 44 3.15 4.70 -8.93
CA MET A 44 3.36 5.56 -10.06
C MET A 44 3.94 4.85 -11.26
N LYS A 45 5.00 4.07 -11.08
CA LYS A 45 5.57 3.30 -12.19
C LYS A 45 4.52 2.39 -12.82
N ARG A 46 3.59 1.88 -12.00
CA ARG A 46 2.62 0.89 -12.44
C ARG A 46 1.37 1.51 -13.03
N TYR A 47 0.74 2.39 -12.27
CA TYR A 47 -0.50 3.03 -12.69
C TYR A 47 -0.29 4.38 -13.34
N HIS A 48 0.94 4.81 -13.57
CA HIS A 48 1.27 6.12 -14.18
C HIS A 48 0.50 7.28 -13.54
N ILE A 49 0.28 7.18 -12.24
CA ILE A 49 -0.22 8.26 -11.39
C ILE A 49 1.01 8.79 -10.66
N PRO A 50 1.36 10.07 -10.74
CA PRO A 50 2.56 10.58 -10.07
C PRO A 50 2.65 10.09 -8.61
N ALA A 51 3.81 9.60 -8.18
CA ALA A 51 4.01 9.07 -6.83
C ALA A 51 3.77 10.18 -5.79
N SER A 52 4.16 11.39 -6.16
CA SER A 52 3.85 12.62 -5.45
C SER A 52 2.35 12.80 -5.19
N ILE A 53 1.51 12.50 -6.17
CA ILE A 53 0.05 12.60 -6.07
C ILE A 53 -0.51 11.53 -5.14
N THR A 54 -0.08 10.28 -5.28
CA THR A 54 -0.53 9.21 -4.38
C THR A 54 -0.09 9.47 -2.92
N LEU A 55 1.11 10.01 -2.68
CA LEU A 55 1.55 10.37 -1.32
C LEU A 55 0.79 11.57 -0.74
N ALA A 56 0.60 12.64 -1.52
CA ALA A 56 -0.08 13.84 -1.07
C ALA A 56 -1.56 13.58 -0.76
N GLN A 57 -2.23 12.72 -1.55
CA GLN A 57 -3.59 12.26 -1.25
C GLN A 57 -3.59 11.38 0.00
N GLY A 58 -2.67 10.42 0.13
CA GLY A 58 -2.62 9.57 1.34
C GLY A 58 -2.37 10.37 2.61
N LEU A 59 -1.60 11.45 2.54
CA LEU A 59 -1.28 12.33 3.66
C LEU A 59 -2.45 13.26 4.02
N LEU A 60 -3.11 13.86 3.04
CA LEU A 60 -4.23 14.77 3.24
C LEU A 60 -5.47 14.04 3.77
N GLU A 61 -5.86 12.94 3.11
CA GLU A 61 -7.09 12.18 3.36
C GLU A 61 -7.02 11.39 4.67
N SER A 62 -5.81 11.05 5.14
CA SER A 62 -5.63 10.31 6.41
C SER A 62 -5.22 11.18 7.60
N GLY A 63 -5.00 12.48 7.41
CA GLY A 63 -4.39 13.35 8.43
C GLY A 63 -2.97 12.92 8.81
N ALA A 64 -2.20 12.46 7.82
CA ALA A 64 -0.90 11.78 7.94
C ALA A 64 -0.97 10.51 8.81
N GLY A 65 -1.95 9.66 8.53
CA GLY A 65 -2.18 8.38 9.20
C GLY A 65 -2.78 8.47 10.60
N ARG A 66 -3.13 9.68 11.06
CA ARG A 66 -3.58 9.92 12.44
C ARG A 66 -5.10 10.00 12.59
N SER A 67 -5.85 10.17 11.51
CA SER A 67 -7.30 10.11 11.54
C SER A 67 -7.76 8.78 12.12
N GLU A 68 -8.93 8.77 12.77
CA GLU A 68 -9.47 7.56 13.37
C GLU A 68 -9.68 6.46 12.34
N LEU A 69 -10.19 6.82 11.15
CA LEU A 69 -10.34 5.92 10.02
C LEU A 69 -9.00 5.28 9.62
N ALA A 70 -7.95 6.07 9.41
CA ALA A 70 -6.64 5.53 9.07
C ALA A 70 -5.99 4.71 10.20
N ARG A 71 -6.17 5.09 11.47
CA ARG A 71 -5.58 4.36 12.60
C ARG A 71 -6.28 3.05 12.89
N LYS A 72 -7.60 3.02 12.76
CA LYS A 72 -8.41 1.81 12.99
C LYS A 72 -8.44 0.89 11.78
N SER A 73 -8.26 1.47 10.60
CA SER A 73 -8.63 0.82 9.35
C SER A 73 -7.57 0.94 8.26
N ASN A 74 -6.44 1.63 8.45
CA ASN A 74 -5.46 1.97 7.40
C ASN A 74 -6.09 2.41 6.07
N ASN A 75 -7.29 2.98 6.08
CA ASN A 75 -7.84 3.64 4.92
C ASN A 75 -7.30 5.04 4.88
N HIS A 76 -6.20 5.19 4.15
CA HIS A 76 -5.53 6.47 4.07
C HIS A 76 -6.13 7.42 3.06
N PHE A 77 -7.10 6.97 2.26
CA PHE A 77 -7.65 7.75 1.14
C PHE A 77 -9.16 7.95 1.28
N GLY A 78 -9.73 7.62 2.44
CA GLY A 78 -11.16 7.75 2.69
C GLY A 78 -12.02 6.98 1.69
N ILE A 79 -11.50 5.93 1.05
CA ILE A 79 -12.24 5.26 -0.01
C ILE A 79 -13.48 4.64 0.62
N LYS A 80 -14.66 5.08 0.16
CA LYS A 80 -15.94 4.52 0.57
C LYS A 80 -16.11 3.13 -0.02
N CYS A 81 -16.90 2.31 0.65
CA CYS A 81 -17.32 1.05 0.06
C CYS A 81 -18.13 1.37 -1.20
N GLY A 82 -17.63 0.94 -2.35
CA GLY A 82 -18.49 0.83 -3.52
C GLY A 82 -19.41 -0.37 -3.34
N ARG A 83 -20.39 -0.53 -4.24
CA ARG A 83 -21.20 -1.77 -4.29
C ARG A 83 -20.34 -3.03 -4.46
N SER A 84 -19.15 -2.87 -5.02
CA SER A 84 -18.16 -3.91 -5.26
C SER A 84 -17.05 -3.95 -4.21
N TRP A 85 -17.12 -3.13 -3.16
CA TRP A 85 -16.16 -3.24 -2.08
C TRP A 85 -16.64 -4.27 -1.08
N ASP A 86 -15.88 -5.34 -1.03
CA ASP A 86 -16.10 -6.53 -0.22
C ASP A 86 -15.00 -6.73 0.83
N GLY A 87 -13.87 -6.03 0.67
CA GLY A 87 -12.80 -5.97 1.65
C GLY A 87 -13.25 -5.39 2.98
N ARG A 88 -12.37 -5.39 3.99
CA ARG A 88 -12.78 -4.98 5.34
C ARG A 88 -13.40 -3.60 5.28
N THR A 89 -14.36 -3.40 6.16
CA THR A 89 -15.06 -2.14 6.22
C THR A 89 -15.01 -1.65 7.64
N VAL A 90 -15.02 -0.34 7.78
CA VAL A 90 -15.34 0.27 9.05
C VAL A 90 -16.46 1.24 8.80
N ARG A 91 -17.36 1.32 9.78
CA ARG A 91 -18.42 2.31 9.77
C ARG A 91 -17.91 3.55 10.46
N ALA A 92 -18.10 4.69 9.82
CA ALA A 92 -17.75 5.99 10.35
C ALA A 92 -18.71 7.04 9.78
N ASP A 93 -18.95 8.10 10.54
CA ASP A 93 -19.75 9.23 10.06
C ASP A 93 -18.90 10.10 9.15
N ASP A 94 -19.49 10.54 8.03
CA ASP A 94 -18.84 11.44 7.07
C ASP A 94 -19.86 12.44 6.50
N ASP A 95 -20.35 12.25 5.27
CA ASP A 95 -21.41 13.12 4.69
C ASP A 95 -22.80 12.74 5.23
N ALA A 96 -22.98 11.47 5.60
CA ALA A 96 -24.13 10.90 6.29
C ALA A 96 -23.67 9.98 7.45
N PRO A 97 -24.54 9.70 8.44
CA PRO A 97 -24.19 8.81 9.54
C PRO A 97 -23.97 7.35 9.08
N ASN A 98 -23.07 6.64 9.75
CA ASN A 98 -22.81 5.19 9.60
C ASN A 98 -22.47 4.76 8.16
N GLU A 99 -21.72 5.60 7.45
CA GLU A 99 -21.27 5.31 6.10
C GLU A 99 -20.22 4.20 6.07
N CYS A 100 -20.18 3.46 4.96
CA CYS A 100 -19.26 2.35 4.79
C CYS A 100 -17.96 2.86 4.19
N PHE A 101 -16.87 2.71 4.93
CA PHE A 101 -15.54 2.94 4.43
C PHE A 101 -14.81 1.62 4.26
N ARG A 102 -14.00 1.58 3.22
CA ARG A 102 -13.00 0.54 3.07
C ARG A 102 -12.07 0.58 4.27
N ALA A 103 -11.54 -0.56 4.65
CA ALA A 103 -10.59 -0.73 5.71
C ALA A 103 -9.53 -1.70 5.17
N TYR A 104 -8.30 -1.26 5.27
CA TYR A 104 -7.12 -1.89 4.74
C TYR A 104 -6.25 -2.33 5.87
N ARG A 105 -5.65 -3.48 5.69
CA ARG A 105 -4.86 -4.02 6.78
C ARG A 105 -3.55 -3.29 6.95
N HIS A 106 -3.03 -2.77 5.84
CA HIS A 106 -1.88 -1.89 5.81
C HIS A 106 -2.16 -0.70 4.92
N ALA A 107 -1.47 0.39 5.19
CA ALA A 107 -1.60 1.60 4.40
C ALA A 107 -1.32 1.35 2.91
N LYS A 108 -0.30 0.54 2.55
CA LYS A 108 0.05 0.20 1.16
C LYS A 108 -1.14 -0.27 0.31
N ASP A 109 -2.06 -1.01 0.92
CA ASP A 109 -3.21 -1.55 0.21
C ASP A 109 -4.21 -0.45 -0.13
N SER A 110 -4.35 0.53 0.76
CA SER A 110 -5.14 1.72 0.47
C SER A 110 -4.50 2.56 -0.64
N TYR A 111 -3.16 2.61 -0.74
CA TYR A 111 -2.42 3.30 -1.82
C TYR A 111 -2.64 2.65 -3.19
N ARG A 112 -2.59 1.32 -3.23
CA ARG A 112 -2.79 0.53 -4.46
C ARG A 112 -4.24 0.60 -4.94
N ASP A 113 -5.19 0.55 -4.02
CA ASP A 113 -6.62 0.64 -4.33
C ASP A 113 -7.02 2.04 -4.80
N HIS A 114 -6.50 3.07 -4.14
CA HIS A 114 -6.57 4.45 -4.59
C HIS A 114 -6.04 4.63 -6.02
N SER A 115 -4.89 4.02 -6.31
CA SER A 115 -4.26 4.09 -7.63
C SER A 115 -5.09 3.39 -8.71
N LYS A 116 -5.70 2.25 -8.39
CA LYS A 116 -6.62 1.57 -9.32
C LYS A 116 -7.90 2.37 -9.52
N PHE A 117 -8.48 2.89 -8.46
CA PHE A 117 -9.69 3.72 -8.53
C PHE A 117 -9.51 4.90 -9.49
N LEU A 118 -8.37 5.58 -9.41
CA LEU A 118 -8.03 6.68 -10.32
C LEU A 118 -7.77 6.20 -11.75
N ARG A 119 -7.10 5.05 -11.93
CA ARG A 119 -6.79 4.53 -13.27
C ARG A 119 -8.00 4.05 -14.05
N THR A 120 -8.98 3.44 -13.38
CA THR A 120 -10.10 2.81 -14.07
C THR A 120 -11.37 3.64 -14.06
N GLY A 121 -11.47 4.66 -13.20
CA GLY A 121 -12.61 5.57 -13.23
C GLY A 121 -12.63 6.35 -14.55
N ALA A 122 -13.63 6.10 -15.40
CA ALA A 122 -13.75 6.77 -16.71
C ALA A 122 -13.66 8.31 -16.60
N ARG A 123 -14.20 8.90 -15.52
CA ARG A 123 -14.14 10.33 -15.22
C ARG A 123 -12.72 10.87 -15.01
N TYR A 124 -11.77 10.00 -14.64
CA TYR A 124 -10.35 10.33 -14.43
C TYR A 124 -9.48 10.02 -15.64
N ALA A 125 -10.00 9.34 -16.66
CA ALA A 125 -9.19 8.80 -17.76
C ALA A 125 -8.37 9.88 -18.50
N PHE A 126 -8.88 11.12 -18.61
CA PHE A 126 -8.18 12.21 -19.29
C PHE A 126 -6.88 12.62 -18.58
N LEU A 127 -6.75 12.37 -17.27
CA LEU A 127 -5.55 12.66 -16.49
C LEU A 127 -4.32 11.91 -17.00
N PHE A 128 -4.53 10.70 -17.51
CA PHE A 128 -3.44 9.83 -17.98
C PHE A 128 -2.84 10.27 -19.32
N ARG A 129 -3.39 11.32 -19.95
CA ARG A 129 -2.80 11.97 -21.13
C ARG A 129 -1.77 13.03 -20.73
N LEU A 130 -1.77 13.46 -19.47
CA LEU A 130 -0.78 14.38 -18.92
C LEU A 130 0.55 13.66 -18.71
N LYS A 131 1.65 14.41 -18.68
CA LYS A 131 2.95 13.83 -18.35
C LYS A 131 2.94 13.31 -16.92
N ILE A 132 3.64 12.21 -16.67
CA ILE A 132 3.72 11.58 -15.34
C ILE A 132 4.41 12.46 -14.28
N THR A 133 5.16 13.48 -14.71
CA THR A 133 5.80 14.47 -13.84
C THR A 133 4.94 15.72 -13.64
N ASP A 134 3.77 15.83 -14.28
CA ASP A 134 2.88 16.99 -14.19
C ASP A 134 1.85 16.81 -13.05
N TYR A 135 2.34 16.80 -11.81
CA TYR A 135 1.48 16.64 -10.64
C TYR A 135 0.46 17.79 -10.49
N LYS A 136 0.75 19.01 -10.97
CA LYS A 136 -0.19 20.16 -10.94
C LYS A 136 -1.39 19.95 -11.84
N GLY A 137 -1.17 19.44 -13.05
CA GLY A 137 -2.25 19.04 -13.95
C GLY A 137 -3.09 17.89 -13.38
N TRP A 138 -2.43 16.90 -12.77
CA TRP A 138 -3.08 15.79 -12.08
C TRP A 138 -4.00 16.24 -10.94
N ALA A 139 -3.51 17.11 -10.04
CA ALA A 139 -4.30 17.61 -8.92
C ALA A 139 -5.55 18.40 -9.35
N ARG A 140 -5.41 19.29 -10.35
CA ARG A 140 -6.54 20.07 -10.90
C ARG A 140 -7.55 19.18 -11.61
N GLY A 141 -7.09 18.20 -12.37
CA GLY A 141 -7.98 17.29 -13.08
C GLY A 141 -8.67 16.27 -12.16
N LEU A 142 -8.06 15.84 -11.06
CA LEU A 142 -8.72 15.02 -10.03
C LEU A 142 -9.91 15.78 -9.41
N LYS A 143 -9.73 17.06 -9.09
CA LYS A 143 -10.81 17.92 -8.60
C LYS A 143 -11.91 18.09 -9.64
N LYS A 144 -11.54 18.40 -10.89
CA LYS A 144 -12.49 18.55 -12.01
C LYS A 144 -13.28 17.27 -12.28
N ALA A 145 -12.66 16.11 -12.12
CA ALA A 145 -13.29 14.79 -12.27
C ALA A 145 -14.20 14.39 -11.09
N GLY A 146 -14.33 15.25 -10.07
CA GLY A 146 -15.19 15.00 -8.92
C GLY A 146 -14.62 14.01 -7.92
N TYR A 147 -13.29 13.97 -7.75
CA TYR A 147 -12.68 13.18 -6.68
C TYR A 147 -13.08 13.68 -5.29
N ALA A 148 -13.17 15.01 -5.11
CA ALA A 148 -13.58 15.66 -3.87
C ALA A 148 -14.52 16.84 -4.16
N THR A 149 -15.44 17.14 -3.24
CA THR A 149 -16.41 18.25 -3.32
C THR A 149 -15.80 19.60 -2.92
N ASP A 150 -14.74 19.63 -2.10
CA ASP A 150 -14.02 20.85 -1.67
C ASP A 150 -13.44 21.64 -2.87
N PRO A 151 -13.84 22.90 -3.12
CA PRO A 151 -13.35 23.71 -4.25
C PRO A 151 -11.82 23.92 -4.23
N ARG A 152 -11.16 23.79 -3.07
CA ARG A 152 -9.71 24.02 -2.91
C ARG A 152 -8.85 22.74 -2.97
N TYR A 153 -9.46 21.57 -3.21
CA TYR A 153 -8.76 20.28 -3.16
C TYR A 153 -7.46 20.22 -3.98
N ALA A 154 -7.48 20.75 -5.20
CA ALA A 154 -6.33 20.71 -6.11
C ALA A 154 -5.14 21.50 -5.58
N GLU A 155 -5.36 22.74 -5.15
CA GLU A 155 -4.31 23.62 -4.60
C GLU A 155 -3.73 23.03 -3.29
N ARG A 156 -4.53 22.29 -2.51
CA ARG A 156 -4.05 21.59 -1.30
C ARG A 156 -3.10 20.44 -1.61
N LEU A 157 -3.37 19.61 -2.62
CA LEU A 157 -2.44 18.55 -3.03
C LEU A 157 -1.13 19.13 -3.59
N ILE A 158 -1.21 20.18 -4.42
CA ILE A 158 -0.04 20.86 -4.99
C ILE A 158 0.86 21.40 -3.87
N ASN A 159 0.30 22.13 -2.90
CA ASN A 159 1.05 22.67 -1.78
C ASN A 159 1.72 21.56 -0.92
N ILE A 160 1.13 20.37 -0.78
CA ILE A 160 1.74 19.24 -0.05
C ILE A 160 2.91 18.63 -0.84
N ILE A 161 2.76 18.45 -2.15
CA ILE A 161 3.81 17.87 -3.01
C ILE A 161 5.04 18.79 -3.00
N GLU A 162 4.84 20.10 -3.15
CA GLU A 162 5.93 21.09 -3.18
C GLU A 162 6.59 21.30 -1.82
N LEU A 163 5.86 21.20 -0.72
CA LEU A 163 6.41 21.40 0.62
C LEU A 163 7.28 20.22 1.11
N TYR A 164 7.00 19.00 0.64
CA TYR A 164 7.73 17.76 1.01
C TYR A 164 8.54 17.16 -0.13
N ASP A 165 8.70 17.88 -1.22
CA ASP A 165 9.51 17.51 -2.39
C ASP A 165 9.15 16.11 -2.92
N LEU A 166 7.86 15.74 -2.92
CA LEU A 166 7.42 14.38 -3.23
C LEU A 166 7.55 14.03 -4.71
N ASP A 167 7.57 15.03 -5.58
CA ASP A 167 7.80 14.92 -7.02
C ASP A 167 9.20 14.36 -7.36
N ARG A 168 10.14 14.37 -6.40
CA ARG A 168 11.42 13.63 -6.54
C ARG A 168 11.22 12.14 -6.77
N TYR A 169 10.13 11.56 -6.26
CA TYR A 169 9.75 10.16 -6.47
C TYR A 169 9.22 9.90 -7.88
N ASP A 170 9.00 10.97 -8.66
CA ASP A 170 8.43 10.91 -10.00
C ASP A 170 9.47 10.73 -11.11
N THR A 171 10.77 10.78 -10.80
CA THR A 171 11.86 10.80 -11.78
C THR A 171 12.95 9.76 -11.53
N LYS A 172 13.90 9.66 -12.47
CA LYS A 172 14.84 8.53 -12.54
C LYS A 172 15.98 8.55 -11.48
N LYS A 173 16.21 9.63 -10.73
CA LYS A 173 17.30 9.74 -9.73
C LYS A 173 16.88 9.27 -8.31
N GLY A 174 15.61 8.98 -8.08
CA GLY A 174 15.17 8.15 -6.95
C GLY A 174 15.50 6.66 -7.12
N LEU A 175 16.14 6.28 -8.23
CA LEU A 175 16.43 4.90 -8.61
C LEU A 175 17.74 4.28 -8.08
N GLU A 176 18.64 4.94 -7.38
CA GLU A 176 19.84 4.24 -6.85
C GLU A 176 19.51 3.18 -5.78
N TRP A 177 18.41 3.31 -5.02
CA TRP A 177 17.85 2.19 -4.23
C TRP A 177 17.28 1.06 -5.11
N ILE A 178 16.85 1.38 -6.32
CA ILE A 178 16.35 0.47 -7.34
C ILE A 178 17.51 -0.19 -8.13
N GLU A 179 18.77 0.24 -7.90
CA GLU A 179 19.98 -0.36 -8.48
C GLU A 179 20.50 -1.56 -7.66
N GLU A 180 20.22 -1.63 -6.36
CA GLU A 180 20.63 -2.75 -5.46
C GLU A 180 19.74 -4.00 -5.62
N PHE A 181 18.46 -3.84 -6.00
CA PHE A 181 17.51 -4.92 -6.28
C PHE A 181 16.78 -4.66 -7.62
N PRO A 182 17.38 -5.03 -8.77
CA PRO A 182 16.95 -4.56 -10.09
C PRO A 182 15.65 -5.21 -10.63
N ASN A 183 15.18 -6.30 -10.02
CA ASN A 183 13.93 -6.98 -10.41
C ASN A 183 13.14 -7.50 -9.18
N PRO A 184 12.54 -6.58 -8.39
CA PRO A 184 11.80 -6.96 -7.21
C PRO A 184 10.56 -7.79 -7.58
N HIS A 185 10.24 -8.76 -6.74
CA HIS A 185 9.07 -9.60 -6.84
C HIS A 185 7.80 -8.76 -6.83
N GLN A 186 7.01 -8.93 -7.88
CA GLN A 186 5.75 -8.25 -8.03
C GLN A 186 4.73 -8.78 -7.00
N PRO A 187 4.19 -7.94 -6.10
CA PRO A 187 3.10 -8.34 -5.24
C PRO A 187 1.78 -8.39 -6.04
N TYR A 188 1.03 -9.46 -5.83
CA TYR A 188 -0.32 -9.70 -6.33
C TYR A 188 -1.28 -9.70 -5.15
N LEU A 189 -2.55 -9.37 -5.40
CA LEU A 189 -3.62 -9.38 -4.41
C LEU A 189 -4.73 -10.30 -4.92
N ALA A 190 -5.03 -11.36 -4.19
CA ALA A 190 -6.18 -12.22 -4.42
C ALA A 190 -6.76 -12.66 -3.09
N ASN A 191 -8.09 -12.76 -2.99
CA ASN A 191 -8.78 -13.14 -1.76
C ASN A 191 -8.33 -12.28 -0.57
N ASP A 192 -8.15 -10.97 -0.80
CA ASP A 192 -7.60 -9.96 0.12
C ASP A 192 -6.20 -10.23 0.68
N MET A 193 -5.46 -11.17 0.10
CA MET A 193 -4.14 -11.58 0.55
C MET A 193 -3.06 -11.16 -0.46
N VAL A 194 -2.03 -10.48 0.04
CA VAL A 194 -0.87 -10.11 -0.78
C VAL A 194 0.09 -11.31 -0.88
N TYR A 195 0.44 -11.72 -2.08
CA TYR A 195 1.37 -12.81 -2.36
C TYR A 195 2.31 -12.47 -3.52
N ILE A 196 3.37 -13.26 -3.69
CA ILE A 196 4.24 -13.25 -4.87
C ILE A 196 4.31 -14.67 -5.46
N ILE A 197 4.82 -14.81 -6.68
CA ILE A 197 5.11 -16.12 -7.28
C ILE A 197 6.61 -16.37 -7.16
N ALA A 198 6.99 -17.50 -6.59
CA ALA A 198 8.39 -17.91 -6.49
C ALA A 198 8.96 -18.19 -7.89
N ARG A 199 10.21 -17.79 -8.08
CA ARG A 199 11.01 -18.04 -9.27
C ARG A 199 11.99 -19.18 -8.99
N ARG A 200 12.41 -19.89 -10.04
CA ARG A 200 13.42 -20.93 -9.92
C ARG A 200 14.72 -20.34 -9.36
N GLY A 201 15.22 -20.90 -8.26
CA GLY A 201 16.42 -20.40 -7.57
C GLY A 201 16.14 -19.34 -6.48
N ASP A 202 14.87 -19.02 -6.23
CA ASP A 202 14.49 -18.31 -5.02
C ASP A 202 14.78 -19.15 -3.78
N THR A 203 15.21 -18.46 -2.75
CA THR A 203 15.36 -19.00 -1.40
C THR A 203 14.61 -18.12 -0.44
N PHE A 204 14.22 -18.67 0.71
CA PHE A 204 13.59 -17.87 1.74
C PHE A 204 14.47 -16.68 2.18
N GLU A 205 15.80 -16.84 2.18
CA GLU A 205 16.82 -15.79 2.38
C GLU A 205 16.65 -14.59 1.43
N LYS A 206 16.73 -14.80 0.12
CA LYS A 206 16.65 -13.69 -0.85
C LYS A 206 15.33 -12.95 -0.78
N LEU A 207 14.23 -13.71 -0.66
CA LEU A 207 12.90 -13.14 -0.50
C LEU A 207 12.75 -12.36 0.81
N SER A 208 13.47 -12.76 1.87
CA SER A 208 13.47 -12.06 3.15
C SER A 208 14.13 -10.69 3.04
N ASP A 209 15.27 -10.60 2.35
CA ASP A 209 16.06 -9.36 2.25
C ASP A 209 15.39 -8.33 1.34
N GLU A 210 14.79 -8.78 0.23
CA GLU A 210 14.09 -7.91 -0.71
C GLU A 210 12.77 -7.36 -0.12
N LEU A 211 11.99 -8.22 0.55
CA LEU A 211 10.64 -7.89 1.00
C LEU A 211 10.59 -7.40 2.45
N GLY A 212 11.68 -7.56 3.20
CA GLY A 212 11.75 -7.25 4.63
C GLY A 212 10.95 -8.20 5.53
N ILE A 213 10.76 -9.48 5.14
CA ILE A 213 9.96 -10.49 5.88
C ILE A 213 10.80 -11.71 6.23
N SER A 214 10.88 -12.08 7.53
CA SER A 214 11.75 -13.19 7.93
C SER A 214 11.40 -14.54 7.30
N LYS A 215 12.45 -15.28 6.91
CA LYS A 215 12.42 -16.64 6.35
C LYS A 215 11.48 -17.61 7.07
N LYS A 216 11.56 -17.61 8.40
CA LYS A 216 10.71 -18.46 9.26
C LYS A 216 9.22 -18.13 9.07
N LYS A 217 8.86 -16.85 8.91
CA LYS A 217 7.48 -16.43 8.66
C LYS A 217 7.02 -16.85 7.26
N LEU A 218 7.82 -16.57 6.22
CA LEU A 218 7.51 -16.97 4.85
C LEU A 218 7.24 -18.47 4.73
N ARG A 219 8.10 -19.32 5.31
CA ARG A 219 7.89 -20.77 5.33
C ARG A 219 6.63 -21.19 6.08
N THR A 220 6.41 -20.62 7.28
CA THR A 220 5.26 -20.99 8.13
C THR A 220 3.92 -20.58 7.52
N TYR A 221 3.86 -19.44 6.81
CA TYR A 221 2.64 -18.96 6.15
C TYR A 221 2.21 -19.87 5.00
N ASN A 222 3.17 -20.54 4.37
CA ASN A 222 2.96 -21.39 3.19
C ASN A 222 2.93 -22.90 3.52
N GLU A 223 3.07 -23.27 4.80
CA GLU A 223 3.02 -24.65 5.31
C GLU A 223 4.09 -25.56 4.66
N LEU A 224 5.27 -24.98 4.40
CA LEU A 224 6.39 -25.65 3.74
C LEU A 224 7.45 -26.16 4.75
N PRO A 225 8.11 -27.30 4.47
CA PRO A 225 9.20 -27.81 5.30
C PRO A 225 10.46 -26.93 5.20
N LYS A 226 11.40 -27.10 6.13
CA LYS A 226 12.58 -26.21 6.27
C LYS A 226 13.53 -26.28 5.08
N ASP A 227 13.61 -27.46 4.50
CA ASP A 227 14.44 -27.87 3.36
C ASP A 227 13.69 -27.75 2.03
N TYR A 228 12.47 -27.20 2.02
CA TYR A 228 11.70 -27.00 0.80
C TYR A 228 12.46 -26.11 -0.19
N GLN A 229 12.54 -26.58 -1.44
CA GLN A 229 13.15 -25.84 -2.54
C GLN A 229 12.07 -25.43 -3.54
N PHE A 230 12.09 -24.16 -3.91
CA PHE A 230 11.19 -23.64 -4.94
C PHE A 230 11.66 -24.10 -6.33
N MET A 231 10.78 -24.77 -7.03
CA MET A 231 10.95 -25.19 -8.42
C MET A 231 10.57 -24.07 -9.40
N GLY A 232 9.86 -23.05 -8.93
CA GLY A 232 9.35 -21.91 -9.68
C GLY A 232 7.88 -22.10 -10.05
N GLY A 233 7.09 -21.03 -9.95
CA GLY A 233 5.65 -21.01 -10.21
C GLY A 233 4.79 -21.24 -8.95
N GLU A 234 5.39 -21.54 -7.80
CA GLU A 234 4.66 -21.68 -6.55
C GLU A 234 4.18 -20.33 -6.01
N ILE A 235 2.99 -20.32 -5.40
CA ILE A 235 2.46 -19.17 -4.69
C ILE A 235 3.16 -19.04 -3.34
N VAL A 236 3.68 -17.85 -3.04
CA VAL A 236 4.29 -17.51 -1.75
C VAL A 236 3.55 -16.33 -1.13
N TYR A 237 2.74 -16.64 -0.13
CA TYR A 237 2.01 -15.63 0.63
C TYR A 237 2.96 -14.83 1.54
N LEU A 238 2.82 -13.50 1.54
CA LEU A 238 3.62 -12.57 2.37
C LEU A 238 3.06 -12.44 3.80
N GLU A 239 1.98 -13.16 4.07
CA GLU A 239 1.20 -13.16 5.31
C GLU A 239 0.47 -14.50 5.50
N LYS A 240 0.04 -14.82 6.73
CA LYS A 240 -0.51 -16.14 7.09
C LYS A 240 -1.87 -16.40 6.41
N LYS A 241 -2.00 -17.50 5.66
CA LYS A 241 -3.25 -17.97 5.04
C LYS A 241 -4.46 -17.94 5.99
N HIS A 242 -5.65 -17.72 5.45
CA HIS A 242 -6.89 -17.66 6.21
C HIS A 242 -7.35 -19.04 6.69
N ARG A 243 -8.34 -19.07 7.60
CA ARG A 243 -8.89 -20.34 8.10
C ARG A 243 -9.93 -20.96 7.17
N ARG A 244 -10.49 -20.17 6.26
CA ARG A 244 -11.56 -20.46 5.31
C ARG A 244 -11.35 -19.55 4.10
N ALA A 245 -11.95 -19.87 2.96
CA ALA A 245 -11.97 -18.97 1.81
C ALA A 245 -12.88 -17.74 2.05
N THR A 246 -12.78 -16.75 1.15
CA THR A 246 -13.67 -15.58 1.10
C THR A 246 -15.11 -16.02 0.82
N LYS A 247 -16.08 -15.12 1.00
CA LYS A 247 -17.51 -15.50 1.03
C LYS A 247 -18.02 -15.97 -0.34
N GLU A 248 -17.30 -15.65 -1.40
CA GLU A 248 -17.58 -15.97 -2.79
C GLU A 248 -17.25 -17.44 -3.11
N TYR A 249 -16.42 -18.10 -2.30
CA TYR A 249 -15.99 -19.49 -2.50
C TYR A 249 -16.47 -20.37 -1.36
N ILE A 250 -17.70 -20.86 -1.50
CA ILE A 250 -18.33 -21.75 -0.50
C ILE A 250 -17.89 -23.20 -0.72
N VAL A 251 -17.86 -23.66 -1.98
CA VAL A 251 -17.46 -25.00 -2.38
C VAL A 251 -16.59 -24.99 -3.64
N TYR A 252 -15.90 -26.09 -3.90
CA TYR A 252 -15.11 -26.30 -5.10
C TYR A 252 -15.24 -27.73 -5.60
N VAL A 253 -15.45 -27.86 -6.91
CA VAL A 253 -15.46 -29.16 -7.60
C VAL A 253 -14.04 -29.50 -8.01
N VAL A 254 -13.54 -30.61 -7.49
CA VAL A 254 -12.17 -31.09 -7.67
C VAL A 254 -11.93 -31.45 -9.13
N ARG A 255 -10.80 -31.00 -9.67
CA ARG A 255 -10.41 -31.19 -11.06
C ARG A 255 -9.20 -32.11 -11.15
N GLN A 256 -8.92 -32.58 -12.36
CA GLN A 256 -7.75 -33.40 -12.62
C GLN A 256 -6.47 -32.67 -12.20
N GLY A 257 -5.63 -33.34 -11.42
CA GLY A 257 -4.38 -32.79 -10.89
C GLY A 257 -4.51 -31.98 -9.59
N ASP A 258 -5.73 -31.81 -9.06
CA ASP A 258 -5.91 -31.15 -7.78
C ASP A 258 -5.47 -32.03 -6.60
N SER A 259 -4.99 -31.36 -5.56
CA SER A 259 -4.67 -31.93 -4.26
C SER A 259 -5.17 -30.99 -3.18
N MET A 260 -5.33 -31.48 -1.94
CA MET A 260 -5.72 -30.61 -0.83
C MET A 260 -4.74 -29.46 -0.64
N TYR A 261 -3.44 -29.67 -0.91
CA TYR A 261 -2.44 -28.61 -0.86
C TYR A 261 -2.59 -27.58 -1.99
N SER A 262 -2.76 -28.02 -3.24
CA SER A 262 -2.91 -27.09 -4.36
C SER A 262 -4.22 -26.30 -4.25
N ILE A 263 -5.30 -26.94 -3.80
CA ILE A 263 -6.58 -26.28 -3.47
C ILE A 263 -6.39 -25.30 -2.30
N SER A 264 -5.67 -25.69 -1.25
CA SER A 264 -5.32 -24.80 -0.12
C SER A 264 -4.57 -23.54 -0.58
N GLN A 265 -3.59 -23.69 -1.47
CA GLN A 265 -2.82 -22.57 -2.03
C GLN A 265 -3.68 -21.70 -2.94
N LYS A 266 -4.48 -22.32 -3.80
CA LYS A 266 -5.39 -21.64 -4.73
C LYS A 266 -6.39 -20.72 -4.02
N PHE A 267 -6.90 -21.16 -2.88
CA PHE A 267 -7.92 -20.41 -2.13
C PHE A 267 -7.38 -19.68 -0.89
N GLY A 268 -6.07 -19.71 -0.65
CA GLY A 268 -5.45 -19.04 0.51
C GLY A 268 -5.93 -19.59 1.86
N ILE A 269 -6.28 -20.89 1.93
CA ILE A 269 -6.78 -21.57 3.13
C ILE A 269 -5.62 -22.32 3.77
N ARG A 270 -5.47 -22.27 5.09
CA ARG A 270 -4.53 -23.18 5.78
C ARG A 270 -4.93 -24.62 5.54
N LEU A 271 -4.00 -25.43 5.08
CA LEU A 271 -4.22 -26.81 4.68
C LEU A 271 -5.01 -27.60 5.73
N LYS A 272 -4.58 -27.52 7.00
CA LYS A 272 -5.24 -28.21 8.12
C LYS A 272 -6.73 -27.88 8.29
N ASN A 273 -7.12 -26.65 7.94
CA ASN A 273 -8.52 -26.25 8.05
C ASN A 273 -9.35 -26.72 6.86
N LEU A 274 -8.73 -26.80 5.67
CA LEU A 274 -9.40 -27.37 4.49
C LEU A 274 -9.74 -28.85 4.72
N TYR A 275 -8.81 -29.62 5.28
CA TYR A 275 -9.06 -30.99 5.75
C TYR A 275 -10.22 -31.04 6.75
N LYS A 276 -10.16 -30.22 7.81
CA LYS A 276 -11.22 -30.18 8.82
C LYS A 276 -12.60 -29.81 8.27
N LEU A 277 -12.69 -28.86 7.34
CA LEU A 277 -13.96 -28.44 6.72
C LEU A 277 -14.64 -29.58 5.94
N ASN A 278 -13.82 -30.48 5.41
CA ASN A 278 -14.27 -31.61 4.61
C ASN A 278 -14.34 -32.91 5.42
N LYS A 279 -14.10 -32.84 6.74
CA LYS A 279 -14.06 -34.00 7.64
C LYS A 279 -13.07 -35.07 7.15
N MET A 280 -11.95 -34.62 6.61
CA MET A 280 -10.85 -35.46 6.11
C MET A 280 -9.64 -35.27 7.03
N GLU A 281 -8.82 -36.30 7.17
CA GLU A 281 -7.53 -36.23 7.88
C GLU A 281 -6.37 -35.99 6.90
N PRO A 282 -5.23 -35.40 7.34
CA PRO A 282 -4.12 -35.04 6.43
C PRO A 282 -3.52 -36.21 5.64
N ASP A 283 -3.62 -37.43 6.17
CA ASP A 283 -3.17 -38.70 5.59
C ASP A 283 -4.26 -39.43 4.78
N SER A 284 -5.48 -38.88 4.72
CA SER A 284 -6.57 -39.44 3.92
C SER A 284 -6.26 -39.42 2.42
N PRO A 285 -6.85 -40.34 1.62
CA PRO A 285 -6.68 -40.35 0.17
C PRO A 285 -7.00 -39.00 -0.48
N ALA A 286 -6.30 -38.68 -1.56
CA ALA A 286 -6.54 -37.46 -2.32
C ALA A 286 -7.99 -37.38 -2.83
N PRO A 287 -8.59 -36.17 -2.88
CA PRO A 287 -9.94 -36.01 -3.38
C PRO A 287 -10.02 -36.37 -4.87
N LYS A 288 -11.12 -36.99 -5.30
CA LYS A 288 -11.32 -37.46 -6.67
C LYS A 288 -11.89 -36.35 -7.54
N VAL A 289 -11.62 -36.43 -8.85
CA VAL A 289 -12.21 -35.51 -9.82
C VAL A 289 -13.74 -35.58 -9.74
N GLY A 290 -14.38 -34.43 -9.61
CA GLY A 290 -15.84 -34.31 -9.41
C GLY A 290 -16.26 -34.20 -7.94
N ASP A 291 -15.39 -34.52 -6.98
CA ASP A 291 -15.71 -34.35 -5.56
C ASP A 291 -15.96 -32.87 -5.23
N ILE A 292 -16.93 -32.62 -4.36
CA ILE A 292 -17.27 -31.26 -3.92
C ILE A 292 -16.67 -31.03 -2.55
N LEU A 293 -15.66 -30.17 -2.48
CA LEU A 293 -15.04 -29.76 -1.23
C LEU A 293 -15.62 -28.45 -0.72
N ARG A 294 -15.93 -28.40 0.58
CA ARG A 294 -16.23 -27.18 1.33
C ARG A 294 -14.97 -26.38 1.57
N LEU A 295 -15.05 -25.10 1.24
CA LEU A 295 -13.97 -24.14 1.43
C LEU A 295 -14.25 -23.16 2.58
N ARG A 296 -15.47 -23.17 3.11
CA ARG A 296 -15.94 -22.27 4.17
C ARG A 296 -16.85 -22.94 5.19
#